data_AF-A0A662FRR2-F1
#
_entry.id   AF-A0A662FRR2-F1
#
_cell.length_a   1.000
_cell.length_b   1.000
_cell.length_c   1.000
_cell.angle_alpha   90.00
_cell.angle_beta   90.00
_cell.angle_gamma   90.00
#
_symmetry.space_group_name_H-M   'P 1'
#
loop_
_entity.id
_entity.type
_entity.pdbx_description
1 polymer ?
#
loop_
_entity_poly.entity_id
_entity_poly.type
_entity_poly.pdbx_seq_one_letter_code
_entity_poly.pdbx_strand_id
1 'polypeptide(L)'
;MRLKYVFSILIYRDYSMPTLEDVKVLGGIGALCSLISFVPYVGWLISIAGFILVLIAIKYLSDIFHEPQIFTNLIIAIAAYIVGIILFFVIIVGSLLSFIASLPHENSPSLAPLLGIIVAFLAFWAACIVGGVYINRAYGRMAEVTGVELFRTTGLVYLIGSILVIIL
;
A
#
# COMPACT_ATOMS: atom_id res chain seq x y z
N MET A 1 -4.80 6.28 49.82
CA MET A 1 -4.26 5.23 48.91
C MET A 1 -5.27 4.72 47.85
N ARG A 2 -6.55 5.15 47.82
CA ARG A 2 -7.57 4.66 46.87
C ARG A 2 -7.75 5.48 45.57
N LEU A 3 -7.03 6.58 45.39
CA LEU A 3 -7.18 7.47 44.21
C LEU A 3 -6.38 7.01 42.97
N LYS A 4 -5.28 6.28 43.15
CA LYS A 4 -4.48 5.77 42.01
C LYS A 4 -5.20 4.67 41.22
N TYR A 5 -6.04 3.86 41.87
CA TYR A 5 -6.78 2.78 41.21
C TYR A 5 -7.96 3.29 40.37
N VAL A 6 -8.65 4.36 40.82
CA VAL A 6 -9.75 4.96 40.07
C VAL A 6 -9.22 5.68 38.81
N PHE A 7 -8.07 6.35 38.89
CA PHE A 7 -7.42 6.97 37.73
C PHE A 7 -6.85 5.94 36.75
N SER A 8 -6.31 4.82 37.24
CA SER A 8 -5.84 3.74 36.38
C SER A 8 -6.98 3.05 35.62
N ILE A 9 -8.18 2.95 36.22
CA ILE A 9 -9.37 2.39 35.57
C ILE A 9 -9.98 3.38 34.57
N LEU A 10 -9.92 4.69 34.83
CA LEU A 10 -10.43 5.71 33.89
C LEU A 10 -9.51 5.94 32.68
N ILE A 11 -8.20 5.74 32.83
CA ILE A 11 -7.24 5.82 31.71
C ILE A 11 -7.22 4.55 30.86
N TYR A 12 -7.65 3.39 31.41
CA TYR A 12 -7.80 2.15 30.66
C TYR A 12 -9.20 1.98 30.03
N ARG A 13 -10.13 2.93 30.28
CA ARG A 13 -11.54 2.86 29.87
C ARG A 13 -11.79 3.19 28.39
N ASP A 14 -10.76 3.51 27.61
CA ASP A 14 -10.90 3.84 26.19
C ASP A 14 -10.11 2.91 25.25
N TYR A 15 -9.91 1.66 25.68
CA TYR A 15 -9.89 0.54 24.73
C TYR A 15 -11.31 -0.02 24.64
N SER A 16 -12.27 0.84 24.31
CA SER A 16 -13.49 0.36 23.67
C SER A 16 -13.01 -0.39 22.43
N MET A 17 -13.28 -1.71 22.36
CA MET A 17 -13.00 -2.45 21.13
C MET A 17 -13.71 -1.67 20.01
N PRO A 18 -12.97 -1.15 19.01
CA PRO A 18 -13.58 -0.34 17.97
C PRO A 18 -14.72 -1.14 17.36
N THR A 19 -15.87 -0.52 17.23
CA THR A 19 -17.06 -1.22 16.75
C THR A 19 -17.04 -1.27 15.22
N LEU A 20 -17.84 -2.16 14.64
CA LEU A 20 -18.03 -2.21 13.19
C LEU A 20 -18.54 -0.88 12.61
N GLU A 21 -19.24 -0.07 13.41
CA GLU A 21 -19.68 1.28 13.02
C GLU A 21 -18.49 2.22 12.87
N ASP A 22 -17.58 2.24 13.85
CA ASP A 22 -16.36 3.06 13.81
C ASP A 22 -15.51 2.70 12.59
N VAL A 23 -15.36 1.40 12.28
CA VAL A 23 -14.61 0.94 11.10
C VAL A 23 -15.21 1.45 9.80
N LYS A 24 -16.54 1.42 9.68
CA LYS A 24 -17.24 1.92 8.48
C LYS A 24 -17.12 3.42 8.33
N VAL A 25 -17.23 4.16 9.44
CA VAL A 25 -17.08 5.62 9.46
C VAL A 25 -15.63 6.01 9.11
N LEU A 26 -14.63 5.40 9.76
CA LEU A 26 -13.21 5.70 9.50
C LEU A 26 -12.82 5.33 8.08
N GLY A 27 -13.23 4.14 7.60
CA GLY A 27 -12.97 3.68 6.25
C GLY A 27 -13.66 4.55 5.19
N GLY A 28 -14.89 4.97 5.45
CA GLY A 28 -15.65 5.88 4.59
C GLY A 28 -14.99 7.27 4.50
N ILE A 29 -14.68 7.89 5.63
CA ILE A 29 -13.98 9.20 5.67
C ILE A 29 -12.60 9.08 5.01
N GLY A 30 -11.86 8.00 5.27
CA GLY A 30 -10.56 7.75 4.65
C GLY A 30 -10.65 7.64 3.13
N ALA A 31 -11.64 6.91 2.61
CA ALA A 31 -11.88 6.77 1.18
C ALA A 31 -12.29 8.10 0.53
N LEU A 32 -13.18 8.87 1.18
CA LEU A 32 -13.61 10.18 0.69
C LEU A 32 -12.46 11.20 0.68
N CYS A 33 -11.66 11.26 1.75
CA CYS A 33 -10.44 12.08 1.80
C CYS A 33 -9.47 11.69 0.68
N SER A 34 -9.29 10.39 0.42
CA SER A 34 -8.43 9.91 -0.68
C SER A 34 -8.99 10.28 -2.06
N LEU A 35 -10.31 10.45 -2.21
CA LEU A 35 -10.97 10.82 -3.47
C LEU A 35 -10.86 12.33 -3.77
N ILE A 36 -10.77 13.17 -2.73
CA ILE A 36 -10.57 14.63 -2.82
C ILE A 36 -9.15 15.00 -3.27
N SER A 37 -8.26 14.03 -3.47
CA SER A 37 -6.89 14.21 -3.97
C SER A 37 -6.79 14.93 -5.33
N PHE A 38 -7.89 15.03 -6.08
CA PHE A 38 -7.97 15.74 -7.35
C PHE A 38 -7.84 17.27 -7.22
N VAL A 39 -7.96 17.84 -6.02
CA VAL A 39 -7.80 19.28 -5.79
C VAL A 39 -6.31 19.67 -5.85
N PRO A 40 -5.89 20.51 -6.82
CA PRO A 40 -4.50 20.95 -6.91
C PRO A 40 -4.08 21.76 -5.66
N TYR A 41 -2.81 21.66 -5.27
CA TYR A 41 -2.13 22.26 -4.09
C TYR A 41 -2.27 21.56 -2.73
N VAL A 42 -3.47 21.16 -2.30
CA VAL A 42 -3.69 20.52 -0.98
C VAL A 42 -4.00 19.02 -1.04
N GLY A 43 -4.30 18.49 -2.23
CA GLY A 43 -4.69 17.09 -2.42
C GLY A 43 -3.65 16.07 -1.94
N TRP A 44 -2.35 16.36 -2.08
CA TRP A 44 -1.29 15.41 -1.72
C TRP A 44 -1.22 15.12 -0.21
N LEU A 45 -1.42 16.13 0.66
CA LEU A 45 -1.45 15.94 2.11
C LEU A 45 -2.71 15.19 2.56
N ILE A 46 -3.85 15.56 1.99
CA ILE A 46 -5.15 14.96 2.33
C ILE A 46 -5.18 13.48 1.90
N SER A 47 -4.56 13.14 0.77
CA SER A 47 -4.41 11.75 0.31
C SER A 47 -3.66 10.88 1.30
N ILE A 48 -2.57 11.39 1.89
CA ILE A 48 -1.78 10.65 2.87
C ILE A 48 -2.61 10.40 4.12
N ALA A 49 -3.30 11.43 4.62
CA ALA A 49 -4.19 11.30 5.77
C ALA A 49 -5.35 10.31 5.50
N GLY A 50 -5.94 10.36 4.30
CA GLY A 50 -6.98 9.43 3.87
C GLY A 50 -6.48 7.99 3.83
N PHE A 51 -5.29 7.76 3.26
CA PHE A 51 -4.68 6.44 3.20
C PHE A 51 -4.38 5.88 4.60
N ILE A 52 -3.87 6.71 5.51
CA ILE A 52 -3.64 6.32 6.91
C ILE A 52 -4.97 5.96 7.59
N LEU A 53 -6.04 6.72 7.38
CA LEU A 53 -7.37 6.39 7.93
C LEU A 53 -7.88 5.03 7.43
N VAL A 54 -7.74 4.76 6.13
CA VAL A 54 -8.11 3.45 5.56
C VAL A 54 -7.29 2.33 6.19
N LEU A 55 -5.99 2.53 6.40
CA LEU A 55 -5.13 1.56 7.09
C LEU A 55 -5.58 1.30 8.52
N ILE A 56 -5.94 2.34 9.27
CA ILE A 56 -6.46 2.21 10.64
C ILE A 56 -7.79 1.46 10.63
N ALA A 57 -8.69 1.75 9.68
CA ALA A 57 -9.95 1.03 9.53
C ALA A 57 -9.73 -0.47 9.30
N ILE A 58 -8.78 -0.82 8.43
CA ILE A 58 -8.43 -2.22 8.15
C ILE A 58 -7.77 -2.89 9.36
N LYS A 59 -6.94 -2.16 10.11
CA LYS A 59 -6.38 -2.65 11.38
C LYS A 59 -7.48 -2.98 12.38
N TYR A 60 -8.45 -2.08 12.58
CA TYR A 60 -9.57 -2.32 13.47
C TYR A 60 -10.46 -3.47 12.99
N LEU A 61 -10.67 -3.61 11.69
CA LEU A 61 -11.35 -4.78 11.11
C LEU A 61 -10.62 -6.08 11.48
N SER A 62 -9.30 -6.09 11.31
CA SER A 62 -8.44 -7.21 11.67
C SER A 62 -8.52 -7.56 13.16
N ASP A 63 -8.62 -6.55 14.03
CA ASP A 63 -8.72 -6.72 15.49
C ASP A 63 -10.11 -7.23 15.91
N ILE A 64 -11.19 -6.69 15.33
CA ILE A 64 -12.59 -7.14 15.58
C ILE A 64 -12.77 -8.60 15.21
N PHE A 65 -12.24 -8.99 14.06
CA PHE A 65 -12.40 -10.33 13.52
C PHE A 65 -11.28 -11.30 13.91
N HIS A 66 -10.35 -10.88 14.77
CA HIS A 66 -9.25 -11.70 15.31
C HIS A 66 -8.36 -12.34 14.22
N GLU A 67 -8.24 -11.70 13.06
CA GLU A 67 -7.51 -12.20 11.89
C GLU A 67 -6.36 -11.26 11.50
N PRO A 68 -5.23 -11.27 12.24
CA PRO A 68 -4.09 -10.36 12.02
C PRO A 68 -3.51 -10.43 10.60
N GLN A 69 -3.72 -11.55 9.91
CA GLN A 69 -3.28 -11.78 8.54
C GLN A 69 -3.86 -10.74 7.57
N ILE A 70 -5.04 -10.18 7.84
CA ILE A 70 -5.66 -9.16 7.00
C ILE A 70 -4.78 -7.91 6.94
N PHE A 71 -4.41 -7.38 8.10
CA PHE A 71 -3.58 -6.18 8.19
C PHE A 71 -2.12 -6.47 7.80
N THR A 72 -1.55 -7.60 8.24
CA THR A 72 -0.16 -7.95 7.93
C THR A 72 0.07 -8.13 6.43
N ASN A 73 -0.83 -8.83 5.71
CA ASN A 73 -0.71 -8.98 4.26
C ASN A 73 -0.79 -7.62 3.54
N LEU A 74 -1.63 -6.70 4.02
CA LEU A 74 -1.70 -5.35 3.45
C LEU A 74 -0.41 -4.54 3.66
N ILE A 75 0.17 -4.60 4.86
CA ILE A 75 1.44 -3.92 5.16
C ILE A 75 2.57 -4.51 4.31
N ILE A 76 2.61 -5.84 4.11
CA ILE A 76 3.59 -6.48 3.23
C ILE A 76 3.41 -5.99 1.79
N ALA A 77 2.18 -5.86 1.30
CA ALA A 77 1.92 -5.31 -0.02
C ALA A 77 2.43 -3.87 -0.16
N ILE A 78 2.13 -3.01 0.81
CA ILE A 78 2.59 -1.61 0.82
C ILE A 78 4.12 -1.54 0.84
N ALA A 79 4.76 -2.36 1.68
CA ALA A 79 6.21 -2.45 1.71
C ALA A 79 6.78 -2.89 0.35
N ALA A 80 6.17 -3.88 -0.31
CA ALA A 80 6.58 -4.32 -1.64
C ALA A 80 6.51 -3.21 -2.69
N TYR A 81 5.45 -2.39 -2.66
CA TYR A 81 5.33 -1.22 -3.54
C TYR A 81 6.41 -0.16 -3.25
N ILE A 82 6.65 0.16 -1.98
CA ILE A 82 7.67 1.13 -1.58
C ILE A 82 9.06 0.65 -2.03
N VAL A 83 9.41 -0.62 -1.78
CA VAL A 83 10.68 -1.20 -2.23
C VAL A 83 10.79 -1.19 -3.75
N GLY A 84 9.71 -1.54 -4.46
CA GLY A 84 9.66 -1.47 -5.93
C GLY A 84 9.97 -0.08 -6.47
N ILE A 85 9.33 0.96 -5.93
CA ILE A 85 9.56 2.36 -6.34
C ILE A 85 11.01 2.78 -6.08
N ILE A 86 11.56 2.46 -4.91
CA ILE A 86 12.95 2.81 -4.55
C ILE A 86 13.92 2.13 -5.52
N LEU A 87 13.76 0.82 -5.75
CA LEU A 87 14.61 0.07 -6.67
C LEU A 87 14.54 0.63 -8.10
N PHE A 88 13.34 0.95 -8.57
CA PHE A 88 13.14 1.55 -9.88
C PHE A 88 13.90 2.87 -10.02
N PHE A 89 13.79 3.75 -9.04
CA PHE A 89 14.47 5.05 -9.07
C PHE A 89 15.99 4.91 -9.02
N VAL A 90 16.52 4.02 -8.17
CA VAL A 90 17.96 3.76 -8.07
C VAL A 90 18.53 3.23 -9.39
N ILE A 91 17.85 2.27 -10.03
CA ILE A 91 18.33 1.67 -11.28
C ILE A 91 18.22 2.68 -12.43
N ILE A 92 17.15 3.47 -12.52
CA ILE A 92 17.01 4.51 -13.55
C ILE A 92 18.08 5.59 -13.41
N VAL A 93 18.30 6.12 -12.20
CA VAL A 93 19.32 7.15 -11.98
C VAL A 93 20.71 6.60 -12.29
N GLY A 94 21.00 5.36 -11.87
CA GLY A 94 22.25 4.68 -12.22
C GLY A 94 22.43 4.53 -13.73
N SER A 95 21.39 4.07 -14.43
CA SER A 95 21.42 3.88 -15.89
C SER A 95 21.60 5.21 -16.63
N LEU A 96 20.93 6.27 -16.18
CA LEU A 96 21.06 7.61 -16.74
C LEU A 96 22.46 8.20 -16.52
N LEU A 97 23.03 8.02 -15.33
CA LEU A 97 24.38 8.48 -15.02
C LEU A 97 25.43 7.74 -15.86
N SER A 98 25.30 6.42 -16.02
CA SER A 98 26.16 5.63 -16.90
C SER A 98 26.04 6.06 -18.36
N PHE A 99 24.82 6.40 -18.82
CA PHE A 99 24.61 6.92 -20.17
C PHE A 99 25.35 8.25 -20.38
N ILE A 100 25.19 9.21 -19.47
CA ILE A 100 25.87 10.52 -19.53
C ILE A 100 27.40 10.35 -19.48
N ALA A 101 27.90 9.49 -18.60
CA ALA A 101 29.33 9.22 -18.45
C ALA A 101 29.96 8.51 -19.66
N SER A 102 29.16 7.82 -20.49
CA SER A 102 29.62 7.17 -21.71
C SER A 102 29.74 8.11 -22.92
N LEU A 103 29.11 9.30 -22.88
CA LEU A 103 29.18 10.31 -23.94
C LEU A 103 30.61 10.81 -24.30
N PRO A 104 31.57 10.94 -23.36
CA PRO A 104 32.91 11.46 -23.67
C PRO A 104 33.93 10.40 -24.16
N HIS A 105 33.65 9.09 -24.04
CA HIS A 105 34.71 8.07 -24.08
C HIS A 105 34.55 6.98 -25.17
N GLU A 106 33.36 6.78 -25.71
CA GLU A 106 33.06 5.61 -26.57
C GLU A 106 32.61 6.02 -27.98
N ASN A 107 33.31 5.53 -29.02
CA ASN A 107 32.95 5.75 -30.44
C ASN A 107 31.82 4.82 -30.94
N SER A 108 31.23 4.01 -30.05
CA SER A 108 30.13 3.08 -30.36
C SER A 108 29.00 3.24 -29.35
N PRO A 109 27.72 3.25 -29.78
CA PRO A 109 26.60 3.35 -28.87
C PRO A 109 26.56 2.12 -27.96
N SER A 110 26.82 2.32 -26.66
CA SER A 110 26.71 1.24 -25.68
C SER A 110 25.23 0.93 -25.42
N LEU A 111 24.84 -0.34 -25.57
CA LEU A 111 23.47 -0.80 -25.30
C LEU A 111 23.21 -1.05 -23.80
N ALA A 112 24.25 -0.98 -22.97
CA ALA A 112 24.18 -1.28 -21.54
C ALA A 112 23.15 -0.43 -20.76
N PRO A 113 23.00 0.88 -20.99
CA PRO A 113 21.98 1.69 -20.32
C PRO A 113 20.56 1.30 -20.72
N LEU A 114 20.37 0.87 -21.98
CA LEU A 114 19.07 0.42 -22.49
C LEU A 114 18.65 -0.90 -21.82
N LEU A 115 19.59 -1.83 -21.65
CA LEU A 115 19.39 -3.07 -20.90
C LEU A 115 19.07 -2.78 -19.42
N GLY A 116 19.72 -1.79 -18.81
CA GLY A 116 19.45 -1.36 -17.44
C GLY A 116 18.01 -0.87 -17.23
N ILE A 117 17.47 -0.10 -18.18
CA ILE A 117 16.07 0.37 -18.14
C ILE A 117 15.09 -0.79 -18.26
N ILE A 118 15.34 -1.75 -19.17
CA ILE A 118 14.50 -2.94 -19.34
C ILE A 118 14.48 -3.77 -18.05
N VAL A 119 15.64 -3.97 -17.43
CA VAL A 119 15.76 -4.68 -16.15
C VAL A 119 15.06 -3.93 -15.02
N ALA A 120 15.17 -2.60 -14.96
CA ALA A 120 14.47 -1.78 -13.97
C ALA A 120 12.94 -1.94 -14.08
N PHE A 121 12.42 -1.91 -15.31
CA PHE A 121 11.00 -2.05 -15.59
C PHE A 121 10.48 -3.45 -15.21
N LEU A 122 11.22 -4.50 -15.58
CA LEU A 122 10.92 -5.88 -15.17
C LEU A 122 10.94 -6.07 -13.65
N ALA A 123 11.94 -5.50 -12.97
CA ALA A 123 12.04 -5.59 -11.52
C ALA A 123 10.89 -4.86 -10.81
N PHE A 124 10.54 -3.66 -11.29
CA PHE A 124 9.39 -2.90 -10.79
C PHE A 124 8.07 -3.66 -11.01
N TRP A 125 7.88 -4.21 -12.21
CA TRP A 125 6.69 -5.01 -12.53
C TRP A 125 6.56 -6.25 -11.63
N ALA A 126 7.66 -6.96 -11.38
CA ALA A 126 7.69 -8.08 -10.44
C ALA A 126 7.28 -7.63 -9.02
N ALA A 127 7.76 -6.48 -8.55
CA ALA A 127 7.35 -5.92 -7.25
C ALA A 127 5.85 -5.58 -7.21
N CYS A 128 5.29 -5.03 -8.29
CA CYS A 128 3.85 -4.76 -8.42
C CYS A 128 3.01 -6.04 -8.37
N ILE A 129 3.45 -7.13 -9.02
CA ILE A 129 2.79 -8.43 -8.95
C ILE A 129 2.79 -8.95 -7.52
N VAL A 130 3.94 -8.91 -6.85
CA VAL A 130 4.05 -9.34 -5.44
C VAL A 130 3.08 -8.55 -4.57
N GLY A 131 3.05 -7.23 -4.70
CA GLY A 131 2.09 -6.36 -4.01
C GLY A 131 0.63 -6.74 -4.29
N GLY A 132 0.29 -6.98 -5.55
CA GLY A 132 -1.06 -7.41 -5.97
C GLY A 132 -1.49 -8.76 -5.38
N VAL A 133 -0.56 -9.72 -5.28
CA VAL A 133 -0.83 -11.04 -4.67
C VAL A 133 -1.12 -10.90 -3.18
N TYR A 134 -0.35 -10.09 -2.44
CA TYR A 134 -0.58 -9.86 -1.02
C TYR A 134 -1.89 -9.12 -0.75
N ILE A 135 -2.23 -8.14 -1.60
CA ILE A 135 -3.54 -7.48 -1.56
C ILE A 135 -4.65 -8.52 -1.76
N ASN A 136 -4.58 -9.36 -2.79
CA ASN A 136 -5.59 -10.38 -3.05
C ASN A 136 -5.76 -11.36 -1.86
N ARG A 137 -4.66 -11.74 -1.20
CA ARG A 137 -4.71 -12.55 0.02
C ARG A 137 -5.41 -11.83 1.17
N ALA A 138 -5.11 -10.55 1.41
CA ALA A 138 -5.76 -9.76 2.46
C ALA A 138 -7.28 -9.66 2.22
N TYR A 139 -7.68 -9.31 1.01
CA TYR A 139 -9.09 -9.18 0.62
C TYR A 139 -9.84 -10.52 0.59
N GLY A 140 -9.18 -11.62 0.23
CA GLY A 140 -9.74 -12.97 0.34
C GLY A 140 -10.09 -13.34 1.78
N ARG A 141 -9.20 -13.02 2.74
CA ARG A 141 -9.49 -13.20 4.17
C ARG A 141 -10.62 -12.31 4.66
N MET A 142 -10.67 -11.05 4.21
CA MET A 142 -11.81 -10.17 4.52
C MET A 142 -13.14 -10.75 4.01
N ALA A 143 -13.17 -11.38 2.83
CA ALA A 143 -14.37 -12.00 2.28
C ALA A 143 -14.84 -13.19 3.13
N GLU A 144 -13.92 -14.04 3.58
CA GLU A 144 -14.22 -15.19 4.44
C GLU A 144 -14.82 -14.77 5.78
N VAL A 145 -14.28 -13.70 6.34
CA VAL A 145 -14.63 -13.19 7.67
C VAL A 145 -15.92 -12.37 7.66
N THR A 146 -16.12 -11.53 6.65
CA THR A 146 -17.30 -10.67 6.53
C THR A 146 -18.47 -11.35 5.83
N GLY A 147 -18.23 -12.48 5.14
CA GLY A 147 -19.21 -13.16 4.29
C GLY A 147 -19.54 -12.41 3.00
N VAL A 148 -18.80 -11.35 2.66
CA VAL A 148 -19.06 -10.51 1.48
C VAL A 148 -18.09 -10.83 0.35
N GLU A 149 -18.59 -11.50 -0.69
CA GLU A 149 -17.82 -11.88 -1.90
C GLU A 149 -17.26 -10.68 -2.68
N LEU A 150 -17.80 -9.47 -2.45
CA LEU A 150 -17.29 -8.25 -3.07
C LEU A 150 -15.82 -8.00 -2.72
N PHE A 151 -15.39 -8.32 -1.49
CA PHE A 151 -13.98 -8.20 -1.11
C PHE A 151 -13.08 -9.12 -1.93
N ARG A 152 -13.50 -10.37 -2.16
CA ARG A 152 -12.77 -11.32 -3.00
C ARG A 152 -12.62 -10.78 -4.43
N THR A 153 -13.69 -10.21 -4.98
CA THR A 153 -13.67 -9.59 -6.30
C THR A 153 -12.72 -8.41 -6.37
N THR A 154 -12.74 -7.52 -5.37
CA THR A 154 -11.80 -6.38 -5.28
C THR A 154 -10.34 -6.84 -5.23
N GLY A 155 -10.03 -7.87 -4.44
CA GLY A 155 -8.69 -8.46 -4.38
C GLY A 155 -8.23 -8.98 -5.74
N LEU A 156 -9.11 -9.65 -6.49
CA LEU A 156 -8.83 -10.13 -7.84
C LEU A 156 -8.61 -8.97 -8.82
N VAL A 157 -9.41 -7.91 -8.74
CA VAL A 157 -9.26 -6.72 -9.59
C VAL A 157 -7.89 -6.06 -9.37
N TYR A 158 -7.44 -5.94 -8.12
CA TYR A 158 -6.09 -5.45 -7.82
C TYR A 158 -4.99 -6.35 -8.40
N LEU A 159 -5.14 -7.67 -8.29
CA LEU A 159 -4.18 -8.63 -8.84
C LEU A 159 -4.12 -8.55 -10.37
N ILE A 160 -5.28 -8.52 -11.03
CA ILE A 160 -5.38 -8.35 -12.49
C ILE A 160 -4.75 -7.03 -12.89
N GLY A 161 -5.03 -5.95 -12.14
CA GLY A 161 -4.41 -4.64 -12.33
C GLY A 161 -2.89 -4.70 -12.29
N SER A 162 -2.30 -5.31 -11.27
CA SER A 162 -0.85 -5.49 -11.15
C SER A 162 -0.23 -6.25 -12.33
N ILE A 163 -0.94 -7.24 -12.89
CA ILE A 163 -0.48 -7.97 -14.08
C ILE A 163 -0.61 -7.08 -15.32
N LEU A 164 -1.71 -6.34 -15.46
CA LEU A 164 -2.00 -5.46 -16.60
C LEU A 164 -1.08 -4.23 -16.70
N VAL A 165 -0.37 -3.85 -15.63
CA VAL A 165 0.59 -2.72 -15.65
C VAL A 165 1.59 -2.83 -16.80
N ILE A 166 1.92 -4.04 -17.26
CA ILE A 166 2.85 -4.23 -18.39
C ILE A 166 2.29 -3.76 -19.75
N ILE A 167 0.97 -3.67 -19.88
CA ILE A 167 0.26 -3.33 -21.13
C ILE A 167 0.00 -1.82 -21.23
N LEU A 168 -0.11 -1.13 -20.10
CA LEU A 168 -0.47 0.29 -20.01
C LEU A 168 0.76 1.20 -20.06
#